data_AF-A0A453QGM2-F1
#
_entry.id   AF-A0A453QGM2-F1
#
_cell.length_a   1.000
_cell.length_b   1.000
_cell.length_c   1.000
_cell.angle_alpha   90.00
_cell.angle_beta   90.00
_cell.angle_gamma   90.00
#
_symmetry.space_group_name_H-M   'P 1'
#
loop_
_entity.id
_entity.type
_entity.pdbx_description
1 polymer ?
#
loop_
_entity_poly.entity_id
_entity_poly.type
_entity_poly.pdbx_seq_one_letter_code
_entity_poly.pdbx_strand_id
1 'polypeptide(L)'
;MATLLELNHDDYFVDQPGEKAETNVRCSYYPQCPRPELVFGLKPHCDGTILTILMVDDNVGGLQVLRDGVWWDVPTIPRTLLVIIGDQTEILSNGFFTSPVHRVVTNAKKERLSVALDYVDHEREIEPSP
;
A
#
# COMPACT_ATOMS: atom_id res chain seq x y z
N MET A 1 7.31 -13.94 3.07
CA MET A 1 6.34 -13.71 4.16
C MET A 1 5.98 -15.02 4.85
N ALA A 2 5.58 -16.07 4.11
CA ALA A 2 5.30 -17.40 4.67
C ALA A 2 6.44 -17.98 5.53
N THR A 3 7.68 -17.89 5.06
CA THR A 3 8.87 -18.35 5.82
C THR A 3 9.05 -17.62 7.17
N LEU A 4 8.68 -16.33 7.25
CA LEU A 4 8.77 -15.57 8.52
C LEU A 4 7.70 -16.00 9.54
N LEU A 5 6.62 -16.64 9.06
CA LEU A 5 5.56 -17.21 9.87
C LEU A 5 5.71 -18.72 10.08
N GLU A 6 6.83 -19.31 9.65
CA GLU A 6 7.11 -20.75 9.74
C GLU A 6 6.02 -21.62 9.08
N LEU A 7 5.33 -21.09 8.07
CA LEU A 7 4.31 -21.83 7.33
C LEU A 7 4.97 -22.89 6.43
N ASN A 8 4.39 -24.08 6.39
CA ASN A 8 4.89 -25.22 5.58
C ASN A 8 4.72 -25.03 4.06
N HIS A 9 4.14 -23.92 3.63
CA HIS A 9 3.83 -23.62 2.23
C HIS A 9 4.33 -22.22 1.89
N ASP A 10 5.47 -22.14 1.19
CA ASP A 10 6.13 -20.85 0.89
C ASP A 10 5.26 -19.91 0.05
N ASP A 11 4.38 -20.47 -0.78
CA ASP A 11 3.46 -19.73 -1.64
C ASP A 11 2.13 -19.39 -0.96
N TYR A 12 1.98 -19.60 0.36
CA TYR A 12 0.72 -19.40 1.10
C TYR A 12 0.01 -18.08 0.75
N PHE A 13 0.72 -16.94 0.79
CA PHE A 13 0.17 -15.62 0.49
C PHE A 13 -0.12 -15.39 -1.00
N VAL A 14 0.60 -16.07 -1.88
CA VAL A 14 0.45 -15.95 -3.34
C VAL A 14 -0.74 -16.78 -3.82
N ASP A 15 -1.00 -17.90 -3.15
CA ASP A 15 -2.13 -18.79 -3.42
C ASP A 15 -3.45 -18.29 -2.83
N GLN A 16 -3.40 -17.38 -1.85
CA GLN A 16 -4.59 -16.78 -1.26
C GLN A 16 -5.53 -16.17 -2.29
N PRO A 17 -5.09 -15.31 -3.24
CA PRO A 17 -5.99 -14.75 -4.24
C PRO A 17 -6.39 -15.73 -5.36
N GLY A 18 -5.94 -16.98 -5.32
CA GLY A 18 -6.30 -18.06 -6.25
C GLY A 18 -5.84 -17.84 -7.70
N GLU A 19 -6.24 -18.74 -8.62
CA GLU A 19 -5.86 -18.65 -10.05
C GLU A 19 -6.45 -17.42 -10.79
N LYS A 20 -7.42 -16.73 -10.18
CA LYS A 20 -8.11 -15.55 -10.75
C LYS A 20 -8.03 -14.34 -9.82
N ALA A 21 -6.86 -14.10 -9.24
CA ALA A 21 -6.59 -12.91 -8.45
C ALA A 21 -7.03 -11.64 -9.19
N GLU A 22 -7.95 -10.86 -8.59
CA GLU A 22 -8.29 -9.56 -9.14
C GLU A 22 -7.12 -8.61 -8.92
N THR A 23 -6.56 -8.10 -10.02
CA THR A 23 -5.50 -7.09 -9.97
C THR A 23 -6.07 -5.77 -10.44
N ASN A 24 -6.16 -4.81 -9.53
CA ASN A 24 -6.61 -3.47 -9.84
C ASN A 24 -5.40 -2.56 -10.11
N VAL A 25 -5.46 -1.77 -11.18
CA VAL A 25 -4.43 -0.79 -11.51
C VAL A 25 -4.99 0.61 -11.26
N ARG A 26 -4.39 1.32 -10.30
CA ARG A 26 -4.76 2.70 -9.95
C ARG A 26 -3.68 3.67 -10.39
N CYS A 27 -3.96 4.42 -11.46
CA CYS A 27 -3.14 5.53 -11.92
C CYS A 27 -3.62 6.82 -11.26
N SER A 28 -2.78 7.46 -10.45
CA SER A 28 -3.13 8.68 -9.72
C SER A 28 -2.32 9.87 -10.21
N TYR A 29 -3.01 10.97 -10.49
CA TYR A 29 -2.42 12.28 -10.80
C TYR A 29 -2.80 13.28 -9.72
N TYR A 30 -1.79 13.86 -9.08
CA TYR A 30 -1.95 14.87 -8.04
C TYR A 30 -1.45 16.22 -8.59
N PRO A 31 -2.35 17.14 -8.98
CA PRO A 31 -1.94 18.44 -9.51
C PRO A 31 -1.32 19.32 -8.42
N GLN A 32 -0.67 20.40 -8.86
CA GLN A 32 -0.22 21.48 -7.96
C GLN A 32 -1.41 22.04 -7.19
N CYS A 33 -1.27 22.13 -5.87
CA CYS A 33 -2.30 22.64 -4.97
C CYS A 33 -1.86 23.99 -4.35
N PRO A 34 -2.58 25.10 -4.59
CA PRO A 34 -2.21 26.41 -4.02
C PRO A 34 -2.30 26.51 -2.49
N ARG A 35 -3.09 25.62 -1.86
CA ARG A 35 -3.33 25.59 -0.41
C ARG A 35 -3.16 24.16 0.12
N PRO A 36 -1.94 23.59 0.05
CA PRO A 36 -1.70 22.18 0.35
C PRO A 36 -1.95 21.81 1.82
N GLU A 37 -1.98 22.80 2.71
CA GLU A 37 -2.29 22.64 4.13
C GLU A 37 -3.79 22.37 4.40
N LEU A 38 -4.67 22.65 3.43
CA LEU A 38 -6.12 22.51 3.59
C LEU A 38 -6.69 21.22 3.01
N VAL A 39 -5.92 20.50 2.19
CA VAL A 39 -6.42 19.32 1.46
C VAL A 39 -5.39 18.21 1.37
N PHE A 40 -5.87 16.97 1.37
CA PHE A 40 -5.07 15.80 1.03
C PHE A 40 -5.17 15.49 -0.45
N GLY A 41 -4.11 14.90 -1.01
CA GLY A 41 -4.17 14.23 -2.30
C GLY A 41 -4.96 12.92 -2.15
N LEU A 42 -4.68 12.17 -1.08
CA LEU A 42 -5.42 10.98 -0.67
C LEU A 42 -5.49 10.96 0.85
N LYS A 43 -6.70 10.79 1.41
CA LYS A 43 -6.94 10.84 2.86
C LYS A 43 -6.22 9.69 3.59
N PRO A 44 -5.94 9.82 4.90
CA PRO A 44 -5.45 8.72 5.72
C PRO A 44 -6.32 7.46 5.60
N HIS A 45 -5.71 6.32 5.25
CA HIS A 45 -6.36 5.02 5.12
C HIS A 45 -5.33 3.89 5.24
N CYS A 46 -5.82 2.65 5.39
CA CYS A 46 -5.08 1.43 5.10
C CYS A 46 -5.57 0.85 3.77
N ASP A 47 -4.76 -0.01 3.14
CA ASP A 47 -5.16 -0.68 1.91
C ASP A 47 -5.90 -1.98 2.25
N GLY A 48 -7.12 -2.15 1.71
CA GLY A 48 -7.91 -3.38 1.86
C GLY A 48 -7.41 -4.56 1.00
N THR A 49 -6.11 -4.60 0.69
CA THR A 49 -5.47 -5.54 -0.24
C THR A 49 -4.77 -6.65 0.53
N ILE A 50 -4.32 -7.68 -0.19
CA ILE A 50 -3.24 -8.57 0.30
C ILE A 50 -1.95 -7.79 0.28
N LEU A 51 -1.65 -7.17 -0.87
CA LEU A 51 -0.44 -6.42 -1.10
C LEU A 51 -0.68 -5.36 -2.17
N THR A 52 -0.08 -4.20 -1.98
CA THR A 52 -0.06 -3.13 -2.98
C THR A 52 1.38 -2.87 -3.44
N ILE A 53 1.61 -2.93 -4.75
CA ILE A 53 2.89 -2.58 -5.38
C ILE A 53 2.74 -1.18 -5.99
N LEU A 54 3.48 -0.22 -5.45
CA LEU A 54 3.41 1.19 -5.83
C LEU A 54 4.68 1.62 -6.56
N MET A 55 4.51 2.07 -7.80
CA MET A 55 5.47 2.92 -8.48
C MET A 55 5.23 4.36 -8.06
N VAL A 56 6.18 4.92 -7.30
CA VAL A 56 6.19 6.33 -6.90
C VAL A 56 6.86 7.19 -7.96
N ASP A 57 6.53 8.48 -7.99
CA ASP A 57 7.21 9.47 -8.81
C ASP A 57 8.73 9.47 -8.55
N ASP A 58 9.52 9.63 -9.60
CA ASP A 58 10.99 9.64 -9.50
C ASP A 58 11.52 10.80 -8.64
N ASN A 59 10.82 11.94 -8.61
CA ASN A 59 11.36 13.18 -8.04
C ASN A 59 10.38 13.95 -7.14
N VAL A 60 9.13 13.52 -7.03
CA VAL A 60 8.10 14.23 -6.26
C VAL A 60 7.53 13.34 -5.15
N GLY A 61 7.91 13.65 -3.90
CA GLY A 61 7.38 12.99 -2.70
C GLY A 61 5.92 13.35 -2.41
N GLY A 62 5.45 12.94 -1.23
CA GLY A 62 4.11 13.27 -0.74
C GLY A 62 3.36 12.09 -0.15
N LEU A 63 3.81 10.86 -0.39
CA LEU A 63 3.33 9.70 0.36
C LEU A 63 3.88 9.76 1.79
N GLN A 64 3.01 9.62 2.78
CA GLN A 64 3.35 9.59 4.19
C GLN A 64 2.74 8.37 4.87
N VAL A 65 3.48 7.78 5.80
CA VAL A 65 3.02 6.67 6.65
C VAL A 65 2.94 7.12 8.11
N LEU A 66 1.90 6.70 8.82
CA LEU A 66 1.74 6.96 10.24
C LEU A 66 2.45 5.87 11.04
N ARG A 67 3.38 6.27 11.90
CA ARG A 67 4.09 5.38 12.82
C ARG A 67 4.24 6.08 14.16
N ASP A 68 3.83 5.40 15.24
CA ASP A 68 3.92 5.91 16.62
C ASP A 68 3.27 7.30 16.79
N GLY A 69 2.14 7.52 16.10
CA GLY A 69 1.41 8.80 16.12
C GLY A 69 2.05 9.92 15.28
N VAL A 70 3.15 9.65 14.58
CA VAL A 70 3.89 10.62 13.77
C VAL A 70 3.83 10.24 12.29
N TRP A 71 3.62 11.25 11.43
CA TRP A 71 3.67 11.07 9.97
C TRP A 71 5.11 11.14 9.47
N TRP A 72 5.54 10.10 8.77
CA TRP A 72 6.85 9.98 8.15
C TRP A 72 6.73 10.03 6.63
N ASP A 73 7.56 10.84 5.97
CA ASP A 73 7.65 10.86 4.51
C ASP A 73 8.28 9.55 4.00
N VAL A 74 7.67 8.97 2.98
CA VAL A 74 8.27 7.86 2.23
C VAL A 74 9.21 8.44 1.18
N PRO A 75 10.50 8.06 1.17
CA PRO A 75 11.46 8.62 0.24
C PRO A 75 11.16 8.19 -1.21
N THR A 76 11.30 9.12 -2.14
CA THR A 76 11.28 8.81 -3.58
C THR A 76 12.65 8.33 -4.00
N ILE A 77 12.77 7.03 -4.31
CA ILE A 77 14.00 6.42 -4.80
C ILE A 77 13.75 5.99 -6.25
N PRO A 78 14.42 6.60 -7.24
CA PRO A 78 14.22 6.25 -8.64
C PRO A 78 14.40 4.76 -8.90
N ARG A 79 13.56 4.20 -9.79
CA ARG A 79 13.60 2.78 -10.19
C ARG A 79 13.39 1.78 -9.04
N THR A 80 12.65 2.18 -8.01
CA THR A 80 12.22 1.27 -6.95
C THR A 80 10.71 1.09 -6.97
N LEU A 81 10.27 -0.04 -6.43
CA LEU A 81 8.86 -0.30 -6.15
C LEU A 81 8.69 -0.30 -4.63
N LEU A 82 7.69 0.44 -4.17
CA LEU A 82 7.27 0.39 -2.79
C LEU A 82 6.23 -0.73 -2.64
N VAL A 83 6.40 -1.58 -1.64
CA VAL A 83 5.44 -2.61 -1.28
C VAL A 83 4.74 -2.20 0.00
N ILE A 84 3.40 -2.15 -0.03
CA ILE A 84 2.56 -1.89 1.12
C ILE A 84 1.82 -3.19 1.46
N ILE A 85 1.88 -3.57 2.73
CA ILE A 85 1.09 -4.67 3.27
C ILE A 85 -0.33 -4.16 3.51
N GLY A 86 -1.33 -4.87 3.00
CA GLY A 86 -2.73 -4.51 3.23
C GLY A 86 -3.39 -5.29 4.35
N ASP A 87 -4.62 -4.91 4.66
CA ASP A 87 -5.43 -5.42 5.77
C ASP A 87 -5.64 -6.94 5.67
N GLN A 88 -5.76 -7.49 4.46
CA GLN A 88 -5.96 -8.93 4.27
C GLN A 88 -4.74 -9.72 4.75
N THR A 89 -3.53 -9.25 4.47
CA THR A 89 -2.30 -9.86 4.98
C THR A 89 -2.18 -9.72 6.50
N GLU A 90 -2.60 -8.60 7.06
CA GLU A 90 -2.62 -8.44 8.53
C GLU A 90 -3.49 -9.51 9.18
N ILE A 91 -4.69 -9.74 8.65
CA ILE A 91 -5.60 -10.80 9.11
C ILE A 91 -4.94 -12.18 8.93
N LEU A 92 -4.49 -12.51 7.72
CA LEU A 92 -3.86 -13.81 7.38
C LEU A 92 -2.65 -14.11 8.25
N SER A 93 -1.90 -13.09 8.67
CA SER A 93 -0.71 -13.25 9.51
C SER A 93 -1.00 -13.16 11.01
N ASN A 94 -2.27 -13.13 11.41
CA ASN A 94 -2.71 -12.94 12.80
C ASN A 94 -2.06 -11.72 13.47
N GLY A 95 -1.93 -10.61 12.73
CA GLY A 95 -1.34 -9.37 13.21
C GLY A 95 0.20 -9.33 13.22
N PHE A 96 0.90 -10.37 12.73
CA PHE A 96 2.36 -10.35 12.66
C PHE A 96 2.87 -9.28 11.69
N PHE A 97 2.24 -9.13 10.53
CA PHE A 97 2.45 -7.99 9.64
C PHE A 97 1.35 -6.96 9.87
N THR A 98 1.73 -5.69 9.99
CA THR A 98 0.77 -4.60 10.20
C THR A 98 0.54 -3.83 8.91
N SER A 99 -0.72 -3.65 8.56
CA SER A 99 -1.22 -2.78 7.50
C SER A 99 -1.07 -1.31 7.94
N PRO A 100 -0.19 -0.53 7.28
CA PRO A 100 0.13 0.79 7.77
C PRO A 100 -0.90 1.83 7.29
N VAL A 101 -1.39 2.66 8.23
CA VAL A 101 -2.15 3.86 7.87
C VAL A 101 -1.23 4.81 7.11
N HIS A 102 -1.63 5.20 5.91
CA HIS A 102 -0.86 6.08 5.03
C HIS A 102 -1.76 7.13 4.36
N ARG A 103 -1.16 8.20 3.85
CA ARG A 103 -1.84 9.31 3.16
C ARG A 103 -0.97 9.88 2.06
N VAL A 104 -1.58 10.65 1.15
CA VAL A 104 -0.83 11.46 0.18
C VAL A 104 -1.11 12.93 0.46
N VAL A 105 -0.06 13.71 0.75
CA VAL A 105 -0.13 15.17 0.87
C VAL A 105 0.09 15.82 -0.50
N THR A 106 -0.50 17.01 -0.69
CA THR A 106 -0.31 17.80 -1.90
C THR A 106 0.83 18.80 -1.73
N ASN A 107 1.24 19.44 -2.82
CA ASN A 107 2.22 20.52 -2.78
C ASN A 107 1.90 21.58 -3.84
N ALA A 108 2.38 22.81 -3.64
CA ALA A 108 2.10 23.94 -4.53
C ALA A 108 3.04 24.07 -5.74
N LYS A 109 4.08 23.24 -5.83
CA LYS A 109 5.22 23.48 -6.73
C LYS A 109 5.25 22.53 -7.94
N LYS A 110 4.88 21.27 -7.75
CA LYS A 110 4.99 20.21 -8.74
C LYS A 110 3.84 19.23 -8.63
N GLU A 111 3.34 18.79 -9.76
CA GLU A 111 2.47 17.63 -9.87
C GLU A 111 3.21 16.34 -9.48
N ARG A 112 2.45 15.33 -9.04
CA ARG A 112 2.96 14.00 -8.71
C ARG A 112 2.16 12.95 -9.45
N LEU A 113 2.84 11.94 -9.98
CA LEU A 113 2.21 10.75 -10.55
C LEU A 113 2.51 9.52 -9.68
N SER A 114 1.60 8.56 -9.65
CA SER A 114 1.90 7.22 -9.14
C SER A 114 1.00 6.17 -9.78
N VAL A 115 1.53 4.95 -9.88
CA VAL A 115 0.78 3.78 -10.35
C VAL A 115 0.82 2.72 -9.26
N ALA A 116 -0.34 2.34 -8.75
CA ALA A 116 -0.49 1.25 -7.78
C ALA A 116 -1.07 0.01 -8.48
N LEU A 117 -0.52 -1.16 -8.18
CA LEU A 117 -1.09 -2.46 -8.47
C LEU A 117 -1.56 -3.05 -7.15
N ASP A 118 -2.87 -3.21 -7.04
CA ASP A 118 -3.57 -3.66 -5.84
C ASP A 118 -3.98 -5.13 -6.07
N TYR A 119 -3.39 -6.04 -5.29
CA TYR A 119 -3.73 -7.46 -5.29
C TYR A 119 -4.78 -7.72 -4.22
N VAL A 120 -5.98 -8.10 -4.65
CA VAL A 120 -7.14 -8.27 -3.75
C VAL A 120 -7.81 -9.61 -4.01
N ASP A 121 -8.29 -10.23 -2.94
CA ASP A 121 -9.30 -11.28 -3.03
C ASP A 121 -10.61 -10.76 -2.44
N HIS A 122 -11.68 -10.78 -3.24
CA HIS A 122 -13.03 -10.37 -2.82
C HIS A 122 -13.98 -11.55 -2.58
N GLU A 123 -13.59 -12.76 -2.99
CA GLU A 123 -14.49 -13.92 -3.06
C GLU A 123 -14.19 -14.95 -1.98
N ARG A 124 -12.97 -14.96 -1.42
CA ARG A 124 -12.60 -15.89 -0.34
C ARG A 124 -12.82 -15.31 1.05
N GLU A 125 -13.13 -16.21 1.97
CA GLU A 125 -13.08 -15.94 3.40
C GLU A 125 -11.61 -15.78 3.83
N ILE A 126 -11.32 -14.71 4.57
CA ILE A 126 -9.97 -14.37 5.02
C ILE A 126 -9.93 -14.56 6.53
N GLU A 127 -9.07 -15.47 6.97
CA GLU A 127 -8.89 -15.82 8.37
C GLU A 127 -7.39 -15.96 8.72
N PRO A 128 -7.02 -15.87 10.01
CA PRO A 128 -5.64 -16.10 10.43
C PRO A 128 -5.09 -17.44 9.96
N SER A 129 -3.82 -17.45 9.53
CA SER A 129 -3.14 -18.68 9.14
C SER A 129 -3.05 -19.68 10.30
N PRO A 130 -3.03 -21.00 10.01
CA PRO A 130 -2.96 -22.05 11.02
C PRO A 130 -1.74 -21.96 11.96
#